data_AF-A0A4Y2GAE2-F1
#
_entry.id   AF-A0A4Y2GAE2-F1
#
_cell.length_a   1.000
_cell.length_b   1.000
_cell.length_c   1.000
_cell.angle_alpha   90.00
_cell.angle_beta   90.00
_cell.angle_gamma   90.00
#
_symmetry.space_group_name_H-M   'P 1'
#
loop_
_entity.id
_entity.type
_entity.pdbx_description
1 polymer ?
#
loop_
_entity_poly.entity_id
_entity_poly.type
_entity_poly.pdbx_seq_one_letter_code
_entity_poly.pdbx_strand_id
1 'polypeptide(L)' 'VCIVDLRNHGESPWNDEEYDVVAMTEDVKHLMDEINAPKAIVVGHSLGGKIAVHLALN' A
#
# COMPACT_ATOMS: atom_id res chain seq x y z
N VAL A 1 12.58 6.97 4.77
CA VAL A 1 12.13 6.35 3.50
C VAL A 1 11.77 4.92 3.82
N CYS A 2 10.56 4.49 3.53
CA CYS A 2 10.08 3.12 3.74
C CYS A 2 9.83 2.52 2.36
N ILE A 3 10.32 1.30 2.12
CA ILE A 3 10.10 0.54 0.89
C ILE A 3 9.33 -0.71 1.31
N VAL A 4 8.26 -1.01 0.59
CA VAL A 4 7.27 -1.98 1.03
C VAL A 4 7.04 -3.02 -0.05
N ASP A 5 6.98 -4.28 0.37
CA ASP A 5 6.37 -5.34 -0.43
C ASP A 5 4.86 -5.27 -0.21
N LEU A 6 4.08 -5.08 -1.28
CA LEU A 6 2.62 -5.13 -1.20
C LEU A 6 2.15 -6.56 -0.90
N ARG A 7 0.89 -6.74 -0.48
CA ARG A 7 0.27 -8.08 -0.49
C ARG A 7 0.52 -8.78 -1.84
N ASN A 8 0.77 -10.08 -1.79
CA ASN A 8 1.12 -10.92 -2.94
C ASN A 8 2.43 -10.50 -3.66
N HIS A 9 3.36 -9.86 -2.95
CA HIS A 9 4.68 -9.53 -3.45
C HIS A 9 5.73 -9.81 -2.37
N GLY A 10 6.91 -10.27 -2.79
CA GLY A 10 8.08 -10.43 -1.93
C GLY A 10 7.80 -11.21 -0.65
N GLU A 11 8.15 -10.63 0.49
CA GLU A 11 8.02 -11.24 1.83
C GLU A 11 6.66 -10.99 2.51
N SER A 12 5.79 -10.17 1.90
CA SER A 12 4.45 -9.93 2.41
C SER A 12 3.54 -11.16 2.21
N PRO A 13 2.48 -11.32 3.03
CA PRO A 13 1.55 -12.43 2.89
C PRO A 13 0.95 -12.55 1.48
N TRP A 14 0.71 -13.80 1.08
CA TRP A 14 0.09 -14.16 -0.20
C TRP A 14 -1.35 -14.63 0.04
N ASN A 15 -2.30 -13.97 -0.60
CA ASN A 15 -3.74 -14.24 -0.55
C ASN A 15 -4.34 -14.02 -1.95
N ASP A 16 -4.78 -15.10 -2.59
CA ASP A 16 -5.31 -15.06 -3.96
C ASP A 16 -6.77 -14.57 -4.04
N GLU A 17 -7.50 -14.51 -2.92
CA GLU A 17 -8.92 -14.14 -2.90
C GLU A 17 -9.13 -12.62 -2.87
N GLU A 18 -8.20 -11.86 -2.27
CA GLU A 18 -8.31 -10.40 -2.11
C GLU A 18 -7.12 -9.66 -2.72
N TYR A 19 -7.12 -9.61 -4.06
CA TYR A 19 -6.13 -8.91 -4.86
C TYR A 19 -6.78 -7.76 -5.65
N ASP A 20 -7.01 -6.63 -4.97
CA ASP A 20 -7.44 -5.39 -5.60
C ASP A 20 -6.76 -4.15 -5.03
N VAL A 21 -6.89 -3.03 -5.74
CA VAL A 21 -6.24 -1.76 -5.38
C VAL A 21 -6.77 -1.18 -4.07
N VAL A 22 -8.04 -1.44 -3.72
CA VAL A 22 -8.64 -0.93 -2.49
C VAL A 22 -8.02 -1.62 -1.30
N ALA A 23 -7.96 -2.96 -1.32
CA ALA A 23 -7.39 -3.74 -0.25
C ALA A 23 -5.89 -3.44 -0.05
N MET A 24 -5.13 -3.28 -1.14
CA MET A 24 -3.73 -2.83 -1.08
C MET A 24 -3.56 -1.40 -0.54
N THR A 25 -4.54 -0.51 -0.79
CA THR A 25 -4.50 0.85 -0.24
C THR A 25 -4.70 0.84 1.26
N GLU A 26 -5.61 0.00 1.76
CA GLU A 26 -5.82 -0.17 3.20
C GLU A 26 -4.60 -0.78 3.89
N ASP A 27 -3.88 -1.72 3.25
CA ASP A 27 -2.61 -2.22 3.80
C ASP A 27 -1.58 -1.11 3.97
N VAL A 28 -1.44 -0.23 2.96
CA VAL A 28 -0.50 0.89 3.03
C VAL A 28 -0.91 1.87 4.13
N LYS A 29 -2.21 2.13 4.29
CA LYS A 29 -2.74 2.98 5.36
C LYS A 29 -2.46 2.37 6.75
N HIS A 30 -2.69 1.07 6.90
CA HIS A 30 -2.41 0.34 8.14
C HIS A 30 -0.91 0.39 8.48
N LEU A 31 -0.04 0.17 7.50
CA LEU A 31 1.40 0.30 7.68
C LEU A 31 1.80 1.73 8.10
N MET A 32 1.20 2.76 7.48
CA MET A 32 1.45 4.15 7.86
C MET A 32 1.09 4.42 9.32
N ASP A 33 0.00 3.84 9.81
CA ASP A 33 -0.40 3.92 11.22
C ASP A 33 0.64 3.22 12.13
N GLU A 34 1.06 1.99 11.78
CA GLU A 34 2.04 1.22 12.56
C GLU A 34 3.39 1.93 12.69
N ILE A 35 3.86 2.58 11.63
CA ILE A 35 5.14 3.31 11.63
C ILE A 35 5.01 4.77 12.11
N ASN A 36 3.84 5.18 12.62
CA ASN A 36 3.54 6.54 13.07
C ASN A 36 3.83 7.62 12.00
N ALA A 37 3.40 7.37 10.76
CA ALA A 37 3.55 8.28 9.63
C ALA A 37 2.19 8.87 9.19
N PRO A 38 1.57 9.78 9.96
CA PRO A 38 0.24 10.35 9.64
C PRO A 38 0.23 11.18 8.35
N LYS A 39 1.40 11.51 7.79
CA LYS A 39 1.55 12.19 6.50
C LYS A 39 2.83 11.70 5.82
N ALA A 40 2.72 11.36 4.55
CA ALA A 40 3.86 10.92 3.74
C ALA A 40 3.75 11.42 2.30
N ILE A 41 4.89 11.51 1.62
CA ILE A 41 4.92 11.56 0.16
C ILE A 41 4.95 10.12 -0.32
N VAL A 42 3.92 9.70 -1.06
CA VAL A 42 3.82 8.35 -1.59
C VAL A 42 4.24 8.35 -3.05
N VAL A 43 5.19 7.48 -3.39
CA VAL A 43 5.71 7.32 -4.75
C VAL A 43 5.50 5.87 -5.15
N GLY A 44 4.77 5.64 -6.25
CA GLY A 44 4.49 4.30 -6.75
C GLY A 44 4.56 4.24 -8.27
N HIS A 45 5.05 3.11 -8.78
CA HIS A 45 5.13 2.82 -10.21
C HIS A 45 4.06 1.80 -10.61
N SER A 46 3.43 1.98 -11.77
CA SER A 46 2.37 1.10 -12.29
C SER A 46 1.25 0.85 -11.26
N LEU A 47 1.12 -0.36 -10.71
CA LEU A 47 0.18 -0.69 -9.65
C LEU A 47 0.35 0.21 -8.42
N GLY A 48 1.59 0.48 -8.01
CA GLY A 48 1.88 1.40 -6.91
C GLY A 48 1.37 2.81 -7.17
N GLY A 49 1.32 3.25 -8.44
CA GLY A 49 0.77 4.55 -8.81
C GLY A 49 -0.74 4.61 -8.59
N LYS A 50 -1.47 3.53 -8.88
CA LYS A 50 -2.92 3.42 -8.61
C LYS A 50 -3.20 3.48 -7.11
N ILE A 51 -2.40 2.75 -6.32
CA ILE A 51 -2.49 2.76 -4.85
C ILE A 51 -2.21 4.17 -4.31
N ALA A 52 -1.17 4.85 -4.80
CA ALA A 52 -0.85 6.21 -4.38
C ALA A 52 -1.99 7.20 -4.65
N VAL A 53 -2.66 7.10 -5.81
CA VAL A 53 -3.83 7.93 -6.13
C VAL A 53 -5.02 7.57 -5.25
N HIS A 54 -5.31 6.28 -5.05
CA HIS A 54 -6.40 5.84 -4.17
C HIS A 54 -6.20 6.31 -2.73
N LEU A 55 -4.98 6.20 -2.19
CA LEU A 55 -4.65 6.67 -0.84
C LEU A 55 -4.81 8.19 -0.69
N ALA A 56 -4.58 8.96 -1.75
CA ALA A 56 -4.72 10.42 -1.72
C ALA A 56 -6.19 10.89 -1.79
N LEU A 57 -7.10 10.04 -2.26
CA LEU A 57 -8.52 10.37 -2.46
C LEU A 57 -9.43 9.91 -1.30
N ASN A 58 -8.95 8.99 -0.46
CA ASN A 58 -9.66 8.38 0.67
C ASN A 58 -9.12 8.86 2.02
#